data_AF-A0A124FHR6-F1
#
_entry.id   AF-A0A124FHR6-F1
#
_cell.length_a   1.000
_cell.length_b   1.000
_cell.length_c   1.000
_cell.angle_alpha   90.00
_cell.angle_beta   90.00
_cell.angle_gamma   90.00
#
_symmetry.space_group_name_H-M   'P 1'
#
loop_
_entity.id
_entity.type
_entity.pdbx_description
1 polymer ?
#
loop_
_entity_poly.entity_id
_entity_poly.type
_entity_poly.pdbx_seq_one_letter_code
_entity_poly.pdbx_strand_id
1 'polypeptide(L)' 'MAVLKAIKLMNRDKEIVFKCPRCGRVFKKSKDYTRHVNRAHGHLFKKA' A
#
# COMPACT_ATOMS: atom_id res chain seq x y z
N MET A 1 -8.00 -5.07 -8.60
CA MET A 1 -7.87 -3.59 -8.69
C MET A 1 -7.56 -3.06 -7.29
N ALA A 2 -6.32 -2.64 -7.01
CA ALA A 2 -6.03 -1.93 -5.77
C ALA A 2 -6.46 -0.47 -5.93
N VAL A 3 -7.53 -0.08 -5.25
CA VAL A 3 -8.13 1.26 -5.36
C VAL A 3 -7.34 2.28 -4.52
N LEU A 4 -6.67 1.81 -3.45
CA LEU A 4 -5.74 2.64 -2.68
C LEU A 4 -4.41 2.80 -3.41
N LYS A 5 -4.09 4.03 -3.81
CA LYS A 5 -2.76 4.38 -4.31
C LYS A 5 -1.77 4.48 -3.14
N ALA A 6 -0.64 3.79 -3.25
CA ALA A 6 0.42 3.87 -2.24
C ALA A 6 1.10 5.25 -2.30
N ILE A 7 1.50 5.76 -1.14
CA ILE A 7 2.41 6.90 -1.06
C ILE A 7 3.83 6.37 -1.32
N LYS A 8 4.50 6.86 -2.37
CA LYS A 8 5.90 6.53 -2.63
C LYS A 8 6.78 7.42 -1.76
N LEU A 9 7.65 6.82 -0.97
CA LEU A 9 8.61 7.51 -0.11
C LEU A 9 10.01 7.01 -0.45
N MET A 10 11.00 7.88 -0.35
CA MET A 10 12.41 7.50 -0.49
C MET A 10 12.97 7.28 0.92
N ASN A 11 13.52 6.09 1.20
CA ASN A 11 14.16 5.82 2.48
C ASN A 11 15.61 6.34 2.50
N ARG A 12 16.29 6.14 3.64
CA ARG A 12 17.68 6.54 3.84
C ARG A 12 18.65 5.89 2.84
N ASP A 13 18.33 4.69 2.40
CA ASP A 13 19.10 3.90 1.42
C ASP A 13 18.81 4.29 -0.04
N LYS A 14 18.08 5.41 -0.27
CA LYS A 14 17.62 5.86 -1.59
C LYS A 14 16.70 4.87 -2.31
N GLU A 15 16.12 3.92 -1.59
CA GLU A 15 15.13 2.98 -2.11
C GLU A 15 13.72 3.59 -2.05
N ILE A 16 12.93 3.32 -3.10
CA ILE A 16 11.52 3.70 -3.12
C ILE A 16 10.71 2.67 -2.35
N VAL A 17 10.09 3.09 -1.26
CA VAL A 17 9.14 2.30 -0.47
C VAL A 17 7.71 2.80 -0.67
N PHE A 18 6.75 1.92 -0.43
CA PHE A 18 5.32 2.12 -0.62
C PHE A 18 4.64 2.16 0.73
N LYS A 19 4.13 3.32 1.14
CA LYS A 19 3.38 3.49 2.39
C LYS A 19 1.88 3.46 2.12
N CYS A 20 1.16 2.68 2.93
CA CYS A 20 -0.29 2.65 2.91
C CYS A 20 -0.85 3.91 3.58
N PRO A 21 -1.65 4.73 2.88
CA PRO A 21 -2.20 5.96 3.46
C PRO A 21 -3.25 5.69 4.55
N ARG A 22 -3.83 4.48 4.62
CA ARG A 22 -4.86 4.15 5.61
C ARG A 22 -4.32 3.67 6.95
N CYS A 23 -3.30 2.81 6.94
CA CYS A 23 -2.77 2.20 8.16
C CYS A 23 -1.31 2.55 8.44
N GLY A 24 -0.66 3.32 7.57
CA GLY A 24 0.73 3.75 7.74
C GLY A 24 1.79 2.68 7.50
N ARG A 25 1.42 1.42 7.23
CA ARG A 25 2.40 0.35 6.91
C ARG A 25 3.25 0.71 5.70
N VAL A 26 4.53 0.39 5.78
CA VAL A 26 5.53 0.62 4.73
C VAL A 26 5.95 -0.72 4.12
N PHE A 27 6.06 -0.76 2.80
CA PHE A 27 6.42 -1.95 2.03
C PHE A 27 7.57 -1.61 1.08
N LYS A 28 8.57 -2.48 0.95
CA LYS A 28 9.68 -2.28 0.00
C LYS A 28 9.29 -2.53 -1.45
N LYS A 29 8.22 -3.30 -1.70
CA LYS A 29 7.79 -3.72 -3.04
C LYS A 29 6.31 -3.40 -3.26
N SER A 30 5.97 -3.03 -4.50
CA SER A 30 4.60 -2.75 -4.91
C SER A 30 3.67 -3.97 -4.77
N LYS A 31 4.16 -5.18 -5.06
CA LYS A 31 3.40 -6.43 -4.93
C LYS A 31 2.93 -6.68 -3.49
N ASP A 32 3.79 -6.37 -2.52
CA ASP A 32 3.48 -6.56 -1.10
C ASP A 32 2.45 -5.54 -0.63
N TYR A 33 2.57 -4.30 -1.11
CA TYR A 33 1.56 -3.27 -0.92
C TYR A 33 0.19 -3.67 -1.49
N THR A 34 0.13 -4.11 -2.75
CA THR A 34 -1.11 -4.53 -3.41
C THR A 34 -1.77 -5.70 -2.66
N ARG A 35 -0.96 -6.70 -2.25
CA ARG A 35 -1.45 -7.83 -1.45
C ARG A 35 -2.00 -7.37 -0.10
N HIS A 36 -1.32 -6.44 0.56
CA HIS A 36 -1.79 -5.85 1.81
C HIS A 36 -3.13 -5.12 1.61
N VAL A 37 -3.25 -4.25 0.61
CA VAL A 37 -4.50 -3.53 0.33
C VAL A 37 -5.64 -4.50 0.10
N ASN A 38 -5.45 -5.52 -0.73
CA ASN A 38 -6.52 -6.48 -1.03
C ASN A 38 -6.94 -7.29 0.21
N ARG A 39 -6.00 -7.70 1.07
CA ARG A 39 -6.32 -8.52 2.25
C ARG A 39 -6.81 -7.71 3.45
N ALA A 40 -6.13 -6.62 3.78
CA ALA A 40 -6.41 -5.81 4.97
C ALA A 40 -7.47 -4.73 4.71
N HIS A 41 -7.61 -4.28 3.46
CA HIS A 41 -8.47 -3.16 3.08
C HIS A 41 -9.44 -3.50 1.95
N GLY A 42 -9.47 -4.74 1.45
CA GLY A 42 -10.34 -5.13 0.34
C GLY A 42 -11.83 -4.98 0.67
N HIS A 43 -12.20 -5.19 1.94
CA HIS A 43 -13.57 -4.99 2.42
C HIS A 43 -14.02 -3.52 2.39
N LEU A 44 -13.08 -2.55 2.41
CA LEU A 44 -13.40 -1.12 2.35
C LEU A 44 -13.87 -0.68 0.95
N PHE A 45 -13.67 -1.51 -0.07
CA PHE A 45 -13.98 -1.18 -1.47
C PHE A 45 -15.14 -1.99 -2.06
N LYS A 46 -15.81 -2.84 -1.26
CA LYS A 46 -17.09 -3.39 -1.68
C LYS A 46 -18.13 -2.27 -1.62
N LYS A 47 -18.54 -1.77 -2.79
CA LYS A 47 -19.80 -1.03 -2.92
C LYS A 47 -20.92 -1.95 -2.41
N ALA A 48 -21.67 -1.45 -1.44
CA ALA A 48 -23.01 -1.96 -1.13
C ALA A 48 -23.91 -1.85 -2.36
#